data_AF-A0AAU4I2Q0-F1
#
_entry.id   AF-A0AAU4I2Q0-F1
#
_cell.length_a   1.000
_cell.length_b   1.000
_cell.length_c   1.000
_cell.angle_alpha   90.00
_cell.angle_beta   90.00
_cell.angle_gamma   90.00
#
_symmetry.space_group_name_H-M   'P 1'
#
loop_
_entity.id
_entity.type
_entity.pdbx_description
1 polymer ?
#
loop_
_entity_poly.entity_id
_entity_poly.type
_entity_poly.pdbx_seq_one_letter_code
_entity_poly.pdbx_strand_id
1 'polypeptide(L)'
;MSDANVRIPEEAKDRLAAIAASEGLSLRAYLARLAETLLTPAERAERAEKTRAVLKAWNGYAPTAAEQDDLDSELDRRLAQVTAR
;
A
#
# COMPACT_ATOMS: atom_id res chain seq x y z
N MET A 1 -7.63 10.26 21.68
CA MET A 1 -7.99 9.02 20.96
C MET A 1 -8.29 7.96 21.99
N SER A 2 -9.45 7.33 21.92
CA SER A 2 -9.81 6.22 22.82
C SER A 2 -9.01 4.98 22.45
N ASP A 3 -8.48 4.29 23.45
CA ASP A 3 -7.79 3.03 23.23
C ASP A 3 -8.75 1.94 22.78
N ALA A 4 -8.33 1.15 21.79
CA ALA A 4 -9.09 0.03 21.26
C ALA A 4 -8.34 -1.28 21.53
N ASN A 5 -9.08 -2.30 21.97
CA ASN A 5 -8.53 -3.63 22.23
C ASN A 5 -8.72 -4.51 20.99
N VAL A 6 -7.62 -4.99 20.42
CA VAL A 6 -7.62 -5.90 19.26
C VAL A 6 -7.08 -7.25 19.70
N ARG A 7 -7.82 -8.33 19.42
CA ARG A 7 -7.31 -9.70 19.61
C ARG A 7 -6.48 -10.09 18.40
N ILE A 8 -5.25 -10.53 18.66
CA ILE A 8 -4.33 -11.05 17.65
C ILE A 8 -3.67 -12.34 18.17
N PRO A 9 -3.28 -13.28 17.29
CA PRO A 9 -2.48 -14.42 17.70
C PRO A 9 -1.16 -13.99 18.36
N GLU A 10 -0.69 -14.72 19.37
CA GLU A 10 0.52 -14.35 20.12
C GLU A 10 1.75 -14.29 19.21
N GLU A 11 1.89 -15.24 18.28
CA GLU A 11 2.98 -15.24 17.31
C GLU A 11 3.01 -13.95 16.45
N ALA A 12 1.84 -13.45 16.04
CA ALA A 12 1.75 -12.22 15.28
C ALA A 12 2.13 -11.00 16.13
N LYS A 13 1.71 -10.97 17.40
CA LYS A 13 2.08 -9.93 18.37
C LYS A 13 3.59 -9.89 18.59
N ASP A 14 4.21 -11.03 18.83
CA ASP A 14 5.65 -11.13 19.09
C ASP A 14 6.46 -10.68 17.88
N ARG A 15 6.05 -11.09 16.68
CA ARG A 15 6.68 -10.64 15.43
C ARG A 15 6.58 -9.13 15.26
N LEU A 16 5.39 -8.54 15.47
CA LEU A 16 5.21 -7.09 15.37
C LEU A 16 6.00 -6.33 16.44
N ALA A 17 6.11 -6.88 17.66
CA ALA A 17 6.90 -6.28 18.73
C ALA A 17 8.40 -6.29 18.39
N ALA A 18 8.91 -7.39 17.81
CA ALA A 18 10.30 -7.47 17.35
C ALA A 18 10.60 -6.45 16.24
N ILE A 19 9.69 -6.28 15.27
CA ILE A 19 9.82 -5.25 14.21
C ILE A 19 9.82 -3.85 14.83
N ALA A 20 8.87 -3.55 15.72
CA ALA A 20 8.80 -2.25 16.38
C ALA A 20 10.09 -1.95 17.17
N ALA A 21 10.62 -2.92 17.92
CA ALA A 21 11.86 -2.78 18.66
C ALA A 21 13.07 -2.53 17.74
N SER A 22 13.12 -3.17 16.57
CA SER A 22 14.18 -2.93 15.57
C SER A 22 14.17 -1.49 15.03
N GLU A 23 13.01 -0.83 15.07
CA GLU A 23 12.83 0.58 14.71
C GLU A 23 12.90 1.53 15.92
N GLY A 24 13.20 1.02 17.13
CA GLY A 24 13.24 1.81 18.36
C GLY A 24 11.87 2.30 18.84
N LEU A 25 10.78 1.65 18.39
CA LEU A 25 9.40 2.01 18.70
C LEU A 25 8.76 1.00 19.65
N SER A 26 7.76 1.46 20.42
CA SER A 26 6.83 0.55 21.07
C SER A 26 5.87 -0.07 20.04
N LEU A 27 5.32 -1.25 20.33
CA LEU A 27 4.32 -1.88 19.46
C LEU A 27 3.14 -0.94 19.17
N ARG A 28 2.67 -0.19 20.18
CA ARG A 28 1.60 0.81 20.02
C ARG A 28 1.99 1.92 19.05
N ALA A 29 3.19 2.50 19.22
CA ALA A 29 3.67 3.57 18.36
C ALA A 29 3.86 3.09 16.92
N TYR A 30 4.39 1.89 16.74
CA TYR A 30 4.52 1.26 15.44
C TYR A 30 3.16 1.05 14.77
N LEU A 31 2.15 0.55 15.48
CA LEU A 31 0.81 0.36 14.93
C LEU A 31 0.12 1.69 14.58
N ALA A 32 0.31 2.74 15.38
CA ALA A 32 -0.21 4.08 15.06
C ALA A 32 0.41 4.62 13.76
N ARG A 33 1.74 4.55 13.64
CA ARG A 33 2.45 4.94 12.41
C ARG A 33 2.03 4.08 11.20
N LEU A 34 1.80 2.79 11.41
CA LEU A 34 1.35 1.91 10.35
C LEU A 34 -0.05 2.33 9.85
N ALA A 35 -0.96 2.67 10.76
CA ALA A 35 -2.29 3.16 10.41
C ALA A 35 -2.24 4.49 9.64
N GLU A 36 -1.27 5.36 9.91
CA GLU A 36 -1.08 6.63 9.18
C GLU A 36 -0.50 6.43 7.77
N THR A 37 0.20 5.32 7.52
CA THR A 37 0.92 5.08 6.26
C THR A 37 0.18 4.13 5.32
N LEU A 38 -0.61 3.20 5.85
CA LEU A 38 -1.41 2.29 5.04
C LEU A 38 -2.71 2.95 4.61
N LEU A 39 -2.93 3.00 3.29
CA LEU A 39 -4.22 3.38 2.74
C LEU A 39 -5.15 2.18 2.62
N THR A 40 -6.42 2.40 2.97
CA THR A 40 -7.51 1.49 2.63
C THR A 40 -7.65 1.36 1.10
N PRO A 41 -8.31 0.30 0.60
CA PRO A 41 -8.59 0.16 -0.84
C PRO A 41 -9.33 1.38 -1.43
N ALA A 42 -10.27 1.96 -0.69
CA ALA A 42 -11.02 3.13 -1.12
C ALA A 42 -10.13 4.38 -1.24
N GLU A 43 -9.30 4.65 -0.24
CA GLU A 43 -8.35 5.78 -0.28
C GLU A 43 -7.29 5.59 -1.37
N ARG A 44 -6.87 4.34 -1.64
CA ARG A 44 -5.99 4.05 -2.78
C ARG A 44 -6.65 4.38 -4.11
N ALA A 45 -7.91 4.00 -4.30
CA ALA A 45 -8.66 4.33 -5.51
C ALA A 45 -8.84 5.85 -5.66
N GLU A 46 -9.19 6.57 -4.58
CA GLU A 46 -9.29 8.02 -4.59
C GLU A 46 -7.96 8.69 -4.97
N ARG A 47 -6.85 8.23 -4.38
CA ARG A 47 -5.51 8.74 -4.71
C ARG A 47 -5.13 8.45 -6.16
N ALA A 48 -5.51 7.28 -6.69
CA ALA A 48 -5.28 6.94 -8.10
C ALA A 48 -6.04 7.90 -9.02
N GLU A 49 -7.32 8.16 -8.75
CA GLU A 49 -8.12 9.09 -9.55
C GLU A 49 -7.59 10.53 -9.49
N LYS A 50 -7.20 11.02 -8.30
CA LYS A 50 -6.53 12.33 -8.16
C LYS A 50 -5.26 12.40 -8.99
N THR A 51 -4.44 11.35 -8.94
CA THR A 51 -3.19 11.27 -9.70
C THR A 51 -3.46 11.26 -11.20
N ARG A 52 -4.45 10.49 -11.67
CA ARG A 52 -4.87 10.47 -13.08
C ARG A 52 -5.32 11.86 -13.55
N ALA A 53 -6.08 12.59 -12.73
CA ALA A 53 -6.50 13.95 -13.06
C ALA A 53 -5.31 14.91 -13.19
N VAL A 54 -4.35 14.86 -12.25
CA VAL A 54 -3.13 15.68 -12.30
C VAL A 54 -2.28 15.33 -13.53
N LEU A 55 -2.08 14.04 -13.80
CA LEU A 55 -1.32 13.59 -14.97
C LEU A 55 -1.99 14.06 -16.26
N LYS A 56 -3.31 13.85 -16.41
CA LYS A 56 -4.08 14.34 -17.56
C LYS A 56 -3.94 15.85 -17.73
N ALA A 57 -3.99 16.63 -16.65
CA ALA A 57 -3.80 18.08 -16.72
C ALA A 57 -2.36 18.44 -17.15
N TRP A 58 -1.37 17.66 -16.72
CA TRP A 58 0.04 17.93 -16.98
C TRP A 58 0.51 17.50 -18.38
N ASN A 59 0.09 16.34 -18.87
CA ASN A 59 0.58 15.75 -20.12
C ASN A 59 -0.52 15.45 -21.15
N GLY A 60 -1.80 15.71 -20.83
CA GLY A 60 -2.95 15.41 -21.69
C GLY A 60 -3.32 13.92 -21.76
N TYR A 61 -2.53 13.03 -21.16
CA TYR A 61 -2.67 11.59 -21.25
C TYR A 61 -3.63 11.06 -20.17
N ALA A 62 -4.68 10.39 -20.62
CA ALA A 62 -5.65 9.72 -19.77
C ALA A 62 -6.00 8.37 -20.40
N PRO A 63 -5.27 7.28 -20.07
CA PRO A 63 -5.45 6.00 -20.71
C PRO A 63 -6.86 5.47 -20.45
N THR A 64 -7.45 4.92 -21.50
CA THR A 64 -8.70 4.17 -21.47
C THR A 64 -8.55 2.91 -20.61
N ALA A 65 -9.67 2.30 -20.22
CA ALA A 65 -9.63 1.05 -19.45
C ALA A 65 -8.86 -0.06 -20.20
N ALA A 66 -9.05 -0.18 -21.51
CA ALA A 66 -8.33 -1.15 -22.34
C ALA A 66 -6.81 -0.90 -22.33
N GLU A 67 -6.37 0.35 -22.45
CA GLU A 67 -4.94 0.69 -22.39
C GLU A 67 -4.35 0.43 -20.99
N GLN A 68 -5.14 0.52 -19.93
CA GLN A 68 -4.70 0.15 -18.58
C GLN A 68 -4.53 -1.37 -18.45
N ASP A 69 -5.51 -2.14 -18.92
CA ASP A 69 -5.44 -3.60 -18.90
C ASP A 69 -4.23 -4.13 -19.69
N ASP A 70 -3.93 -3.50 -20.84
CA ASP A 70 -2.75 -3.82 -21.64
C ASP A 70 -1.44 -3.49 -20.91
N LEU A 71 -1.38 -2.35 -20.22
CA LEU A 71 -0.21 -1.94 -19.43
C LEU A 71 0.01 -2.83 -18.21
N ASP A 72 -1.05 -3.24 -17.52
CA ASP A 72 -0.98 -4.15 -16.37
C ASP A 72 -0.51 -5.54 -16.81
N SER A 73 -1.06 -6.05 -17.92
CA SER A 73 -0.61 -7.31 -18.52
C SER A 73 0.87 -7.28 -18.91
N GLU A 74 1.34 -6.14 -19.43
CA GLU A 74 2.74 -5.92 -19.77
C GLU A 74 3.64 -5.86 -18.52
N LEU A 75 3.16 -5.21 -17.46
CA LEU A 75 3.88 -5.12 -16.18
C LEU A 75 4.04 -6.51 -15.56
N ASP A 76 2.96 -7.30 -15.50
CA ASP A 76 2.97 -8.67 -14.99
C ASP A 76 3.95 -9.56 -15.77
N ARG A 77 3.93 -9.44 -17.11
CA ARG A 77 4.88 -10.15 -17.97
C ARG A 77 6.34 -9.82 -17.62
N ARG A 78 6.66 -8.54 -17.41
CA ARG A 78 8.02 -8.11 -17.04
C ARG A 78 8.42 -8.56 -15.64
N LEU A 79 7.50 -8.48 -14.69
CA LEU A 79 7.74 -8.95 -13.32
C LEU A 79 8.02 -10.45 -13.30
N ALA A 80 7.25 -11.25 -14.04
CA ALA A 80 7.48 -12.69 -14.17
C ALA A 80 8.85 -13.02 -14.78
N GLN A 81 9.32 -12.24 -15.76
CA GLN A 81 10.67 -12.42 -16.32
C GLN A 81 11.79 -12.13 -15.32
N VAL A 82 11.57 -11.18 -14.41
CA VAL A 82 12.55 -10.82 -13.38
C VAL A 82 12.55 -11.82 -12.22
N THR A 83 11.39 -12.34 -11.82
CA THR A 83 11.25 -13.30 -10.70
C THR A 83 11.49 -14.76 -11.08
N ALA A 84 11.48 -15.10 -12.38
CA ALA A 84 11.83 -16.43 -12.87
C ALA A 84 13.36 -16.69 -12.97
N ARG A 85 14.19 -15.76 -12.48
CA ARG A 85 15.64 -15.90 -12.32
C ARG A 85 15.99 -16.15 -10.86
#